data_AF-C0PMH7-F1
#
_entry.id   AF-C0PMH7-F1
#
_cell.length_a   1.000
_cell.length_b   1.000
_cell.length_c   1.000
_cell.angle_alpha   90.00
_cell.angle_beta   90.00
_cell.angle_gamma   90.00
#
_symmetry.space_group_name_H-M   'P 1'
#
loop_
_entity.id
_entity.type
_entity.pdbx_description
1 polymer ?
#
loop_
_entity_poly.entity_id
_entity_poly.type
_entity_poly.pdbx_seq_one_letter_code
_entity_poly.pdbx_strand_id
1 'polypeptide(L)'
;MRGPITPWEYGAKRGHPVSTPYEYLIGCDNILAKIHTRNPSACDKVGGVIIMHIDDLRRFALLWLHKSEEVRADKAHYATNITGDIYNSGWISEMYGYSFAAAEINLRHIIRRDIMIYPGYVPLPRAKYRVFHYGLRFGVGNWSFDKADWRNADVVNTCWAKFPEPPDPATITKQDLDARERDFLSIECGRALNKALYLHHKRRNCPRLDTISSTSKKTDQVSASNKIVSVAQKSRSISRGNIESMDEGRLKTVKRTAASVQPLHRSRRLARSSRMWIIAVWALSIVVFLLVISMFFTEQRRNASRSRVSRSLKAHV
;
A
#
# COMPACT_ATOMS: atom_id res chain seq x y z
N MET A 1 -8.61 2.41 15.11
CA MET A 1 -8.87 1.33 16.07
C MET A 1 -9.87 1.81 17.12
N ARG A 2 -10.76 0.94 17.60
CA ARG A 2 -11.77 1.19 18.64
C ARG A 2 -11.29 0.66 20.01
N GLY A 3 -10.29 1.34 20.56
CA GLY A 3 -9.68 0.97 21.84
C GLY A 3 -8.55 -0.06 21.74
N PRO A 4 -8.03 -0.52 22.89
CA PRO A 4 -6.93 -1.48 22.94
C PRO A 4 -7.36 -2.87 22.46
N ILE A 5 -6.37 -3.67 22.08
CA ILE A 5 -6.51 -5.10 21.78
C ILE A 5 -5.69 -5.86 22.82
N THR A 6 -6.36 -6.67 23.62
CA THR A 6 -5.73 -7.56 24.59
C THR A 6 -5.51 -8.92 23.93
N PRO A 7 -4.26 -9.39 23.72
CA PRO A 7 -4.00 -10.58 22.91
C PRO A 7 -4.71 -11.86 23.36
N TRP A 8 -4.73 -12.13 24.66
CA TRP A 8 -5.33 -13.34 25.23
C TRP A 8 -6.86 -13.34 25.23
N GLU A 9 -7.53 -12.18 25.16
CA GLU A 9 -8.99 -12.11 24.96
C GLU A 9 -9.42 -12.73 23.62
N TYR A 10 -8.51 -12.75 22.64
CA TYR A 10 -8.72 -13.37 21.33
C TYR A 10 -8.08 -14.76 21.19
N GLY A 11 -7.45 -15.27 22.27
CA GLY A 11 -6.83 -16.59 22.31
C GLY A 11 -5.41 -16.67 21.74
N ALA A 12 -4.78 -15.54 21.41
CA ALA A 12 -3.42 -15.54 20.87
C ALA A 12 -2.43 -16.19 21.84
N LYS A 13 -1.65 -17.16 21.36
CA LYS A 13 -0.62 -17.86 22.12
C LYS A 13 0.52 -18.28 21.19
N ARG A 14 1.66 -18.70 21.77
CA ARG A 14 2.81 -19.15 20.98
C ARG A 14 2.41 -20.28 20.00
N GLY A 15 2.90 -20.18 18.77
CA GLY A 15 2.55 -21.06 17.64
C GLY A 15 1.15 -20.84 17.05
N HIS A 16 0.31 -20.03 17.70
CA HIS A 16 -1.09 -19.85 17.33
C HIS A 16 -1.46 -18.37 17.23
N PRO A 17 -0.99 -17.67 16.18
CA PRO A 17 -1.35 -16.28 15.94
C PRO A 17 -2.86 -16.15 15.68
N VAL A 18 -3.46 -15.05 16.13
CA VAL A 18 -4.84 -14.71 15.76
C VAL A 18 -4.81 -13.81 14.53
N SER A 19 -5.68 -14.09 13.56
CA SER A 19 -5.88 -13.20 12.42
C SER A 19 -7.31 -13.22 11.89
N THR A 20 -7.63 -12.25 11.03
CA THR A 20 -8.91 -12.15 10.33
C THR A 20 -8.75 -12.64 8.90
N PRO A 21 -9.73 -13.38 8.35
CA PRO A 21 -9.62 -13.90 6.99
C PRO A 21 -9.66 -12.79 5.95
N TYR A 22 -8.96 -13.01 4.85
CA TYR A 22 -9.12 -12.27 3.61
C TYR A 22 -9.86 -13.15 2.61
N GLU A 23 -11.16 -12.92 2.49
CA GLU A 23 -12.07 -13.76 1.69
C GLU A 23 -11.76 -13.72 0.19
N TYR A 24 -11.03 -12.71 -0.28
CA TYR A 24 -10.61 -12.62 -1.69
C TYR A 24 -9.34 -13.43 -2.00
N LEU A 25 -8.61 -13.93 -0.99
CA LEU A 25 -7.47 -14.83 -1.24
C LEU A 25 -7.99 -16.23 -1.60
N ILE A 26 -7.36 -16.91 -2.54
CA ILE A 26 -7.70 -18.30 -2.93
C ILE A 26 -6.48 -19.25 -2.98
N GLY A 27 -5.26 -18.70 -3.11
CA GLY A 27 -4.01 -19.41 -3.33
C GLY A 27 -3.52 -20.40 -2.25
N CYS A 28 -4.13 -20.46 -1.06
CA CYS A 28 -3.74 -21.48 -0.07
C CYS A 28 -4.21 -22.90 -0.46
N ASP A 29 -5.27 -23.02 -1.27
CA ASP A 29 -5.90 -24.29 -1.59
C ASP A 29 -5.54 -24.80 -3.01
N ASN A 30 -4.53 -24.20 -3.64
CA ASN A 30 -4.19 -24.48 -5.04
C ASN A 30 -2.67 -24.58 -5.28
N ILE A 31 -2.27 -24.46 -6.55
CA ILE A 31 -0.87 -24.58 -6.98
C ILE A 31 0.07 -23.57 -6.28
N LEU A 32 -0.43 -22.37 -5.93
CA LEU A 32 0.39 -21.31 -5.36
C LEU A 32 1.00 -21.72 -4.02
N ALA A 33 0.22 -22.34 -3.12
CA ALA A 33 0.74 -22.88 -1.87
C ALA A 33 1.76 -24.01 -2.09
N LYS A 34 1.54 -24.88 -3.08
CA LYS A 34 2.45 -25.99 -3.38
C LYS A 34 3.81 -25.51 -3.89
N ILE A 35 3.84 -24.38 -4.60
CA ILE A 35 5.07 -23.77 -5.10
C ILE A 35 5.82 -23.05 -3.97
N HIS A 36 5.10 -22.28 -3.15
CA HIS A 36 5.73 -21.30 -2.25
C HIS A 36 5.87 -21.74 -0.80
N THR A 37 5.35 -22.90 -0.41
CA THR A 37 5.59 -23.47 0.93
C THR A 37 5.73 -24.99 0.91
N ARG A 38 6.57 -25.50 1.81
CA ARG A 38 6.71 -26.94 2.09
C ARG A 38 5.55 -27.50 2.90
N ASN A 39 4.75 -26.64 3.54
CA ASN A 39 3.64 -27.03 4.40
C ASN A 39 2.29 -26.43 3.91
N PRO A 40 1.77 -26.79 2.72
CA PRO A 40 0.52 -26.23 2.21
C PRO A 40 -0.68 -26.38 3.16
N SER A 41 -0.72 -27.48 3.93
CA SER A 41 -1.78 -27.73 4.92
C SER A 41 -1.78 -26.77 6.13
N ALA A 42 -0.74 -25.92 6.26
CA ALA A 42 -0.64 -24.86 7.27
C ALA A 42 -0.92 -23.46 6.70
N CYS A 43 -1.22 -23.35 5.40
CA CYS A 43 -1.54 -22.07 4.78
C CYS A 43 -2.98 -21.64 5.12
N ASP A 44 -3.12 -20.47 5.72
CA ASP A 44 -4.42 -19.85 5.99
C ASP A 44 -4.58 -18.56 5.17
N LYS A 45 -5.78 -18.30 4.65
CA LYS A 45 -6.13 -17.10 3.88
C LYS A 45 -6.38 -15.90 4.79
N VAL A 46 -5.33 -15.35 5.39
CA VAL A 46 -5.41 -14.32 6.46
C VAL A 46 -4.39 -13.17 6.24
N GLY A 47 -4.39 -12.14 7.10
CA GLY A 47 -3.35 -11.10 7.10
C GLY A 47 -3.80 -9.66 7.40
N GLY A 48 -5.06 -9.44 7.75
CA GLY A 48 -5.60 -8.09 8.04
C GLY A 48 -5.13 -7.47 9.34
N VAL A 49 -5.50 -8.12 10.44
CA VAL A 49 -4.97 -7.87 11.77
C VAL A 49 -4.26 -9.14 12.20
N ILE A 50 -3.08 -9.03 12.80
CA ILE A 50 -2.30 -10.17 13.24
C ILE A 50 -1.90 -9.92 14.68
N ILE A 51 -2.25 -10.86 15.56
CA ILE A 51 -1.88 -10.85 16.98
C ILE A 51 -1.06 -12.11 17.20
N MET A 52 0.23 -11.96 17.46
CA MET A 52 1.15 -13.09 17.59
C MET A 52 2.12 -12.92 18.74
N HIS A 53 2.62 -14.05 19.26
CA HIS A 53 3.63 -14.04 20.30
C HIS A 53 4.94 -13.44 19.76
N ILE A 54 5.66 -12.67 20.58
CA ILE A 54 6.88 -11.96 20.15
C ILE A 54 7.96 -12.91 19.60
N ASP A 55 8.08 -14.10 20.16
CA ASP A 55 9.06 -15.08 19.69
C ASP A 55 8.68 -15.72 18.35
N ASP A 56 7.38 -15.84 18.06
CA ASP A 56 6.93 -16.26 16.73
C ASP A 56 7.25 -15.15 15.74
N LEU A 57 6.97 -13.88 16.10
CA LEU A 57 7.28 -12.72 15.26
C LEU A 57 8.77 -12.63 14.92
N ARG A 58 9.66 -12.84 15.90
CA ARG A 58 11.12 -12.80 15.68
C ARG A 58 11.59 -13.84 14.66
N ARG A 59 11.03 -15.04 14.71
CA ARG A 59 11.34 -16.12 13.76
C ARG A 59 10.71 -15.88 12.39
N PHE A 60 9.52 -15.29 12.39
CA PHE A 60 8.68 -15.06 11.23
C PHE A 60 9.10 -13.86 10.37
N ALA A 61 9.53 -12.75 10.99
CA ALA A 61 9.62 -11.44 10.34
C ALA A 61 10.50 -11.43 9.08
N LEU A 62 11.71 -12.00 9.15
CA LEU A 62 12.61 -12.06 7.99
C LEU A 62 12.08 -13.01 6.91
N LEU A 63 11.44 -14.10 7.32
CA LEU A 63 10.87 -15.07 6.39
C LEU A 63 9.67 -14.50 5.63
N TRP A 64 8.86 -13.66 6.28
CA TRP A 64 7.77 -12.95 5.61
C TRP A 64 8.29 -12.05 4.49
N LEU A 65 9.33 -11.26 4.74
CA LEU A 65 9.91 -10.41 3.70
C LEU A 65 10.40 -11.27 2.52
N HIS A 66 11.19 -12.30 2.79
CA HIS A 66 11.71 -13.21 1.76
C HIS A 66 10.59 -13.87 0.96
N LYS A 67 9.56 -14.42 1.62
CA LYS A 67 8.43 -15.05 0.93
C LYS A 67 7.60 -14.04 0.12
N SER A 68 7.50 -12.80 0.59
CA SER A 68 6.84 -11.73 -0.18
C SER A 68 7.59 -11.41 -1.46
N GLU A 69 8.93 -11.39 -1.43
CA GLU A 69 9.76 -11.20 -2.62
C GLU A 69 9.66 -12.39 -3.58
N GLU A 70 9.67 -13.61 -3.05
CA GLU A 70 9.50 -14.85 -3.82
C GLU A 70 8.18 -14.85 -4.62
N VAL A 71 7.05 -14.59 -3.94
CA VAL A 71 5.74 -14.47 -4.60
C VAL A 71 5.72 -13.25 -5.53
N ARG A 72 6.41 -12.16 -5.20
CA ARG A 72 6.49 -10.98 -6.07
C ARG A 72 7.31 -11.22 -7.35
N ALA A 73 8.25 -12.15 -7.32
CA ALA A 73 9.02 -12.53 -8.50
C ALA A 73 8.23 -13.46 -9.44
N ASP A 74 7.32 -14.27 -8.90
CA ASP A 74 6.50 -15.22 -9.66
C ASP A 74 5.30 -14.56 -10.36
N LYS A 75 5.61 -13.77 -11.39
CA LYS A 75 4.60 -13.09 -12.22
C LYS A 75 3.75 -14.04 -13.05
N ALA A 76 4.21 -15.28 -13.27
CA ALA A 76 3.49 -16.25 -14.09
C ALA A 76 2.17 -16.70 -13.43
N HIS A 77 2.11 -16.66 -12.09
CA HIS A 77 0.97 -17.13 -11.31
C HIS A 77 0.08 -16.01 -10.76
N TYR A 78 0.15 -14.79 -11.30
CA TYR A 78 -0.67 -13.66 -10.85
C TYR A 78 -2.13 -13.72 -11.25
N ALA A 79 -2.52 -14.69 -12.06
CA ALA A 79 -3.88 -14.80 -12.56
C ALA A 79 -4.92 -14.78 -11.42
N THR A 80 -6.02 -14.06 -11.61
CA THR A 80 -7.08 -13.87 -10.61
C THR A 80 -7.66 -15.19 -10.13
N ASN A 81 -7.72 -16.21 -10.97
CA ASN A 81 -8.19 -17.55 -10.61
C ASN A 81 -7.17 -18.37 -9.79
N ILE A 82 -5.93 -17.89 -9.63
CA ILE A 82 -4.89 -18.50 -8.80
C ILE A 82 -4.70 -17.71 -7.49
N THR A 83 -4.69 -16.38 -7.56
CA THR A 83 -4.38 -15.51 -6.41
C THR A 83 -5.61 -14.80 -5.83
N GLY A 84 -6.65 -14.60 -6.62
CA GLY A 84 -7.72 -13.67 -6.29
C GLY A 84 -7.34 -12.19 -6.52
N ASP A 85 -6.16 -11.91 -7.09
CA ASP A 85 -5.78 -10.56 -7.49
C ASP A 85 -6.60 -10.12 -8.69
N ILE A 86 -7.59 -9.25 -8.46
CA ILE A 86 -8.45 -8.70 -9.51
C ILE A 86 -7.68 -7.84 -10.53
N TYR A 87 -6.46 -7.41 -10.18
CA TYR A 87 -5.61 -6.59 -11.05
C TYR A 87 -4.57 -7.40 -11.81
N ASN A 88 -4.40 -8.70 -11.52
CA ASN A 88 -3.38 -9.58 -12.12
C ASN A 88 -1.96 -8.96 -12.09
N SER A 89 -1.63 -8.25 -11.01
CA SER A 89 -0.46 -7.37 -10.96
C SER A 89 0.52 -7.71 -9.83
N GLY A 90 0.16 -8.67 -8.96
CA GLY A 90 0.92 -8.97 -7.75
C GLY A 90 0.65 -7.97 -6.64
N TRP A 91 -0.54 -7.38 -6.62
CA TRP A 91 -0.92 -6.40 -5.60
C TRP A 91 -0.98 -7.04 -4.21
N ILE A 92 -1.46 -8.28 -4.13
CA ILE A 92 -1.64 -9.06 -2.89
C ILE A 92 -0.46 -10.01 -2.58
N SER A 93 0.68 -9.88 -3.27
CA SER A 93 1.84 -10.78 -3.06
C SER A 93 2.36 -10.77 -1.62
N GLU A 94 2.29 -9.63 -0.92
CA GLU A 94 2.71 -9.53 0.48
C GLU A 94 1.79 -10.30 1.44
N MET A 95 0.49 -10.37 1.13
CA MET A 95 -0.49 -11.15 1.90
C MET A 95 -0.24 -12.65 1.74
N TYR A 96 0.15 -13.08 0.54
CA TYR A 96 0.61 -14.45 0.30
C TYR A 96 1.96 -14.73 0.94
N GLY A 97 2.90 -13.77 0.87
CA GLY A 97 4.17 -13.86 1.58
C GLY A 97 3.98 -14.10 3.07
N TYR A 98 3.01 -13.43 3.71
CA TYR A 98 2.64 -13.68 5.10
C TYR A 98 2.18 -15.13 5.30
N SER A 99 1.18 -15.54 4.51
CA SER A 99 0.51 -16.84 4.68
C SER A 99 1.48 -18.01 4.47
N PHE A 100 2.34 -17.91 3.47
CA PHE A 100 3.35 -18.95 3.17
C PHE A 100 4.50 -18.94 4.17
N ALA A 101 4.98 -17.77 4.62
CA ALA A 101 5.98 -17.72 5.68
C ALA A 101 5.45 -18.34 6.98
N ALA A 102 4.18 -18.07 7.34
CA ALA A 102 3.56 -18.62 8.53
C ALA A 102 3.42 -20.15 8.43
N ALA A 103 3.02 -20.64 7.26
CA ALA A 103 2.96 -22.08 6.96
C ALA A 103 4.33 -22.75 7.06
N GLU A 104 5.38 -22.12 6.54
CA GLU A 104 6.75 -22.67 6.52
C GLU A 104 7.30 -22.94 7.92
N ILE A 105 6.97 -22.09 8.89
CA ILE A 105 7.31 -22.28 10.31
C ILE A 105 6.17 -22.92 11.12
N ASN A 106 5.15 -23.44 10.44
CA ASN A 106 4.01 -24.18 10.99
C ASN A 106 3.23 -23.42 12.07
N LEU A 107 3.02 -22.11 11.88
CA LEU A 107 2.06 -21.35 12.68
C LEU A 107 0.63 -21.76 12.31
N ARG A 108 -0.24 -21.92 13.32
CA ARG A 108 -1.63 -22.35 13.14
C ARG A 108 -2.59 -21.26 13.59
N HIS A 109 -3.27 -20.61 12.65
CA HIS A 109 -4.04 -19.43 12.98
C HIS A 109 -5.29 -19.75 13.79
N ILE A 110 -5.59 -18.89 14.76
CA ILE A 110 -6.92 -18.76 15.33
C ILE A 110 -7.64 -17.70 14.50
N ILE A 111 -8.57 -18.14 13.65
CA ILE A 111 -9.26 -17.24 12.72
C ILE A 111 -10.44 -16.55 13.42
N ARG A 112 -10.41 -15.22 13.49
CA ARG A 112 -11.44 -14.40 14.14
C ARG A 112 -11.99 -13.35 13.17
N ARG A 113 -13.29 -13.46 12.88
CA ARG A 113 -14.02 -12.56 11.99
C ARG A 113 -14.61 -11.33 12.69
N ASP A 114 -14.47 -11.24 14.01
CA ASP A 114 -15.09 -10.22 14.87
C ASP A 114 -14.10 -9.13 15.35
N ILE A 115 -12.83 -9.22 14.98
CA ILE A 115 -11.79 -8.25 15.37
C ILE A 115 -11.70 -7.09 14.40
N MET A 116 -11.69 -7.40 13.11
CA MET A 116 -11.47 -6.45 12.02
C MET A 116 -12.61 -6.52 11.01
N ILE A 117 -13.02 -5.37 10.49
CA ILE A 117 -13.94 -5.26 9.36
C ILE A 117 -13.45 -4.22 8.36
N TYR A 118 -13.74 -4.47 7.08
CA TYR A 118 -13.64 -3.47 6.03
C TYR A 118 -14.90 -2.58 6.06
N PRO A 119 -14.76 -1.25 6.14
CA PRO A 119 -15.89 -0.36 5.86
C PRO A 119 -16.56 -0.73 4.53
N GLY A 120 -17.90 -0.67 4.48
CA GLY A 120 -18.68 -1.13 3.33
C GLY A 120 -18.99 -2.63 3.31
N TYR A 121 -18.46 -3.44 4.24
CA TYR A 121 -18.86 -4.84 4.40
C TYR A 121 -19.99 -4.97 5.42
N VAL A 122 -20.89 -5.93 5.20
CA VAL A 122 -21.97 -6.22 6.15
C VAL A 122 -21.33 -6.78 7.44
N PRO A 123 -21.61 -6.17 8.61
CA PRO A 123 -21.05 -6.63 9.86
C PRO A 123 -21.66 -7.97 10.29
N LEU A 124 -20.88 -8.75 11.04
CA LEU A 124 -21.40 -9.92 11.72
C LEU A 124 -22.34 -9.47 12.85
N PRO A 125 -23.48 -10.16 13.06
CA PRO A 125 -24.40 -9.83 14.13
C PRO A 125 -23.69 -9.74 15.48
N ARG A 126 -23.88 -8.63 16.18
CA ARG A 126 -23.34 -8.35 17.53
C ARG A 126 -21.80 -8.27 17.62
N ALA A 127 -21.09 -8.26 16.48
CA ALA A 127 -19.64 -8.15 16.50
C ALA A 127 -19.17 -6.76 16.94
N LYS A 128 -18.23 -6.73 17.88
CA LYS A 128 -17.61 -5.50 18.38
C LYS A 128 -16.23 -5.33 17.79
N TYR A 129 -16.18 -4.88 16.54
CA TYR A 129 -14.93 -4.67 15.82
C TYR A 129 -14.00 -3.69 16.53
N ARG A 130 -12.72 -4.07 16.65
CA ARG A 130 -11.63 -3.22 17.17
C ARG A 130 -10.88 -2.51 16.05
N VAL A 131 -10.86 -3.07 14.84
CA VAL A 131 -10.08 -2.56 13.71
C VAL A 131 -10.99 -2.30 12.52
N PHE A 132 -10.91 -1.08 11.98
CA PHE A 132 -11.43 -0.75 10.65
C PHE A 132 -10.27 -0.75 9.67
N HIS A 133 -10.32 -1.67 8.71
CA HIS A 133 -9.30 -1.80 7.69
C HIS A 133 -9.80 -1.16 6.39
N TYR A 134 -9.43 0.09 6.15
CA TYR A 134 -9.92 0.90 5.03
C TYR A 134 -9.02 0.80 3.78
N GLY A 135 -8.57 -0.42 3.46
CA GLY A 135 -7.68 -0.70 2.33
C GLY A 135 -8.36 -0.68 0.95
N LEU A 136 -9.69 -0.80 0.93
CA LEU A 136 -10.52 -0.83 -0.28
C LEU A 136 -11.45 0.39 -0.32
N ARG A 137 -11.93 0.72 -1.52
CA ARG A 137 -12.99 1.72 -1.70
C ARG A 137 -14.27 1.33 -0.95
N PHE A 138 -14.88 2.29 -0.28
CA PHE A 138 -16.19 2.13 0.35
C PHE A 138 -17.00 3.43 0.24
N GLY A 139 -18.31 3.37 0.51
CA GLY A 139 -19.17 4.55 0.40
C GLY A 139 -20.57 4.38 0.97
N VAL A 140 -21.24 5.52 1.14
CA VAL A 140 -22.60 5.64 1.68
C VAL A 140 -23.35 6.69 0.86
N GLY A 141 -24.40 6.26 0.14
CA GLY A 141 -25.11 7.13 -0.80
C GLY A 141 -24.17 7.66 -1.88
N ASN A 142 -24.14 8.99 -2.05
CA ASN A 142 -23.27 9.67 -3.01
C ASN A 142 -21.85 9.94 -2.50
N TRP A 143 -21.58 9.65 -1.22
CA TRP A 143 -20.26 9.80 -0.63
C TRP A 143 -19.47 8.50 -0.78
N SER A 144 -18.17 8.61 -1.06
CA SER A 144 -17.27 7.48 -1.08
C SER A 144 -15.86 7.89 -0.71
N PHE A 145 -15.09 6.93 -0.21
CA PHE A 145 -13.68 7.09 0.12
C PHE A 145 -12.88 5.93 -0.47
N ASP A 146 -11.76 6.24 -1.12
CA ASP A 146 -10.72 5.30 -1.51
C ASP A 146 -9.37 5.91 -1.15
N LYS A 147 -8.55 5.20 -0.38
CA LYS A 147 -7.20 5.66 -0.02
C LYS A 147 -6.34 5.93 -1.26
N ALA A 148 -6.55 5.19 -2.35
CA ALA A 148 -5.78 5.35 -3.58
C ALA A 148 -5.98 6.72 -4.25
N ASP A 149 -7.17 7.32 -4.11
CA ASP A 149 -7.51 8.63 -4.69
C ASP A 149 -6.69 9.78 -4.07
N TRP A 150 -6.10 9.56 -2.89
CA TRP A 150 -5.39 10.58 -2.11
C TRP A 150 -3.87 10.40 -2.08
N ARG A 151 -3.30 9.49 -2.88
CA ARG A 151 -1.86 9.18 -2.90
C ARG A 151 -0.96 10.39 -3.15
N ASN A 152 -1.43 11.35 -3.94
CA ASN A 152 -0.69 12.54 -4.32
C ASN A 152 -1.14 13.81 -3.56
N ALA A 153 -2.09 13.69 -2.65
CA ALA A 153 -2.61 14.81 -1.87
C ALA A 153 -1.86 14.92 -0.54
N ASP A 154 -1.25 16.08 -0.27
CA ASP A 154 -0.56 16.32 1.00
C ASP A 154 -1.53 16.77 2.09
N VAL A 155 -2.45 15.88 2.47
CA VAL A 155 -3.45 16.15 3.52
C VAL A 155 -2.87 16.23 4.92
N VAL A 156 -1.62 15.82 5.13
CA VAL A 156 -0.97 15.75 6.44
C VAL A 156 -0.17 17.02 6.74
N ASN A 157 0.50 17.59 5.75
CA ASN A 157 1.28 18.82 5.94
C ASN A 157 0.50 20.08 5.53
N THR A 158 -0.50 19.96 4.65
CA THR A 158 -1.36 21.10 4.33
C THR A 158 -2.29 21.38 5.49
N CYS A 159 -2.08 22.50 6.18
CA CYS A 159 -2.86 22.85 7.36
C CYS A 159 -4.37 22.80 7.10
N TRP A 160 -5.07 22.12 8.01
CA TRP A 160 -6.52 21.92 7.99
C TRP A 160 -7.08 21.18 6.77
N ALA A 161 -6.22 20.62 5.91
CA ALA A 161 -6.67 19.69 4.88
C ALA A 161 -7.34 18.46 5.51
N LYS A 162 -8.34 17.93 4.79
CA LYS A 162 -9.14 16.79 5.24
C LYS A 162 -9.73 16.05 4.04
N PHE A 163 -10.19 14.84 4.29
CA PHE A 163 -10.95 14.08 3.31
C PHE A 163 -12.41 14.59 3.21
N PRO A 164 -13.16 14.24 2.15
CA PRO A 164 -14.56 14.59 2.00
C PRO A 164 -15.37 14.12 3.21
N GLU A 165 -16.23 14.99 3.73
CA GLU A 165 -17.03 14.66 4.91
C GLU A 165 -18.05 13.56 4.56
N PRO A 166 -18.12 12.48 5.35
CA PRO A 166 -19.17 11.49 5.20
C PRO A 166 -20.53 12.08 5.57
N PRO A 167 -21.63 11.49 5.06
CA PRO A 167 -22.98 11.95 5.37
C PRO A 167 -23.28 11.84 6.86
N ASP A 168 -24.28 12.59 7.32
CA ASP A 168 -24.70 12.54 8.70
C ASP A 168 -25.46 11.23 9.00
N PRO A 169 -25.10 10.43 10.03
CA PRO A 169 -25.82 9.20 10.38
C PRO A 169 -27.32 9.37 10.52
N ALA A 170 -27.79 10.54 10.98
CA ALA A 170 -29.22 10.84 11.07
C ALA A 170 -29.95 10.80 9.71
N THR A 171 -29.23 10.98 8.61
CA THR A 171 -29.80 10.93 7.24
C THR A 171 -29.94 9.51 6.69
N ILE A 172 -29.47 8.48 7.42
CA ILE A 172 -29.53 7.08 6.98
C ILE A 172 -30.90 6.50 7.34
N THR A 173 -31.78 6.37 6.34
CA THR A 173 -33.16 5.89 6.49
C THR A 173 -33.39 4.43 6.08
N LYS A 174 -32.31 3.66 5.87
CA LYS A 174 -32.40 2.28 5.39
C LYS A 174 -33.19 1.40 6.36
N GLN A 175 -34.18 0.69 5.82
CA GLN A 175 -35.00 -0.28 6.54
C GLN A 175 -34.24 -1.58 6.84
N ASP A 176 -33.35 -1.98 5.92
CA ASP A 176 -32.42 -3.09 6.11
C ASP A 176 -31.40 -2.76 7.21
N LEU A 177 -31.47 -3.50 8.32
CA LEU A 177 -30.62 -3.33 9.49
C LEU A 177 -29.14 -3.57 9.17
N ASP A 178 -28.83 -4.55 8.32
CA ASP A 178 -27.47 -4.92 7.96
C ASP A 178 -26.81 -3.84 7.10
N ALA A 179 -27.55 -3.35 6.10
CA ALA A 179 -27.10 -2.22 5.29
C ALA A 179 -26.97 -0.93 6.12
N ARG A 180 -27.86 -0.72 7.09
CA ARG A 180 -27.80 0.43 8.00
C ARG A 180 -26.57 0.37 8.91
N GLU A 181 -26.29 -0.78 9.52
CA GLU A 181 -25.14 -0.95 10.40
C GLU A 181 -23.83 -0.81 9.63
N ARG A 182 -23.71 -1.44 8.45
CA ARG A 182 -22.59 -1.24 7.52
C ARG A 182 -22.33 0.23 7.21
N ASP A 183 -23.38 0.98 6.90
CA ASP A 183 -23.26 2.40 6.55
C ASP A 183 -22.81 3.24 7.77
N PHE A 184 -23.29 2.93 8.98
CA PHE A 184 -22.81 3.57 10.21
C PHE A 184 -21.32 3.31 10.46
N LEU A 185 -20.85 2.06 10.33
CA LEU A 185 -19.43 1.74 10.47
C LEU A 185 -18.58 2.48 9.41
N SER A 186 -19.12 2.64 8.21
CA SER A 186 -18.45 3.35 7.11
C SER A 186 -18.33 4.85 7.38
N ILE A 187 -19.42 5.49 7.84
CA ILE A 187 -19.42 6.89 8.25
C ILE A 187 -18.44 7.11 9.41
N GLU A 188 -18.47 6.23 10.41
CA GLU A 188 -17.55 6.32 11.54
C GLU A 188 -16.09 6.27 11.09
N CYS A 189 -15.74 5.34 10.19
CA CYS A 189 -14.39 5.26 9.64
C CYS A 189 -13.97 6.58 8.97
N GLY A 190 -14.81 7.15 8.11
CA GLY A 190 -14.53 8.44 7.45
C GLY A 190 -14.36 9.59 8.45
N ARG A 191 -15.26 9.69 9.44
CA ARG A 191 -15.19 10.71 10.51
C ARG A 191 -13.94 10.55 11.36
N ALA A 192 -13.55 9.32 11.68
CA ALA A 192 -12.36 9.04 12.47
C ALA A 192 -11.07 9.49 11.75
N LEU A 193 -10.98 9.28 10.43
CA LEU A 193 -9.86 9.76 9.61
C LEU A 193 -9.77 11.30 9.64
N ASN A 194 -10.88 12.00 9.40
CA ASN A 194 -10.90 13.47 9.45
C ASN A 194 -10.61 14.01 10.86
N LYS A 195 -11.13 13.36 11.90
CA LYS A 195 -10.84 13.73 13.30
C LYS A 195 -9.36 13.57 13.62
N ALA A 196 -8.71 12.52 13.15
CA ALA A 196 -7.28 12.30 13.34
C ALA A 196 -6.44 13.41 12.67
N LEU A 197 -6.77 13.78 11.42
CA LEU A 197 -6.12 14.88 10.71
C LEU A 197 -6.31 16.22 11.45
N TYR A 198 -7.52 16.51 11.91
CA TYR A 198 -7.77 17.71 12.71
C TYR A 198 -6.90 17.76 13.97
N LEU A 199 -6.83 16.66 14.73
CA LEU A 199 -6.00 16.58 15.93
C LEU A 199 -4.50 16.70 15.62
N HIS A 200 -4.05 16.15 14.49
CA HIS A 200 -2.69 16.30 13.99
C HIS A 200 -2.36 17.77 13.70
N HIS A 201 -3.19 18.46 12.91
CA HIS A 201 -3.01 19.88 12.56
C HIS A 201 -3.07 20.79 13.78
N LYS A 202 -3.98 20.50 14.73
CA LYS A 202 -4.04 21.20 16.02
C LYS A 202 -2.74 21.05 16.80
N ARG A 203 -2.18 19.83 16.86
CA ARG A 203 -0.90 19.56 17.54
C ARG A 203 0.29 20.26 16.88
N ARG A 204 0.26 20.44 15.56
CA ARG A 204 1.28 21.20 14.80
C ARG A 204 1.11 22.71 14.89
N ASN A 205 0.16 23.21 15.67
CA ASN A 205 -0.15 24.63 15.80
C ASN A 205 -0.42 25.30 14.43
N CYS A 206 -1.15 24.62 13.54
CA CYS A 206 -1.54 25.19 12.27
C CYS A 206 -2.24 26.55 12.47
N PRO A 207 -1.93 27.59 11.66
CA PRO A 207 -2.54 28.90 11.78
C PRO A 207 -4.05 28.80 11.66
N ARG A 208 -4.81 29.49 12.52
CA ARG A 208 -6.27 29.52 12.39
C ARG A 208 -6.62 30.10 11.01
N LEU A 209 -7.65 29.55 10.38
CA LEU A 209 -8.08 29.97 9.04
C LEU A 209 -8.32 31.49 8.97
N ASP A 210 -8.79 32.09 10.06
CA ASP A 210 -9.03 33.53 10.18
C ASP A 210 -7.74 34.36 10.06
N THR A 211 -6.61 33.84 10.55
CA THR A 211 -5.30 34.51 10.51
C THR A 211 -4.70 34.50 9.10
N ILE A 212 -4.98 33.48 8.29
CA ILE A 212 -4.47 33.36 6.91
C ILE A 212 -5.11 34.43 6.00
N SER A 213 -6.37 34.81 6.25
CA SER A 213 -7.04 35.90 5.53
C SER A 213 -6.43 37.28 5.81
N SER A 214 -5.77 37.45 6.96
CA SER A 214 -5.13 38.72 7.34
C SER A 214 -3.77 38.92 6.68
N THR A 215 -3.10 37.83 6.28
CA THR A 215 -1.78 37.87 5.64
C THR A 215 -1.90 37.99 4.12
N SER A 216 -2.95 37.43 3.49
CA SER A 216 -3.18 37.62 2.04
C SER A 216 -3.62 39.04 1.68
N LYS A 217 -4.36 39.72 2.59
CA LYS A 217 -4.76 41.14 2.39
C LYS A 217 -3.59 42.13 2.35
N LYS A 218 -2.41 41.76 2.88
CA LYS A 218 -1.21 42.61 2.79
C LYS A 218 -0.46 42.47 1.47
N THR A 219 -0.68 41.39 0.72
CA THR A 219 -0.03 41.16 -0.58
C THR A 219 -0.86 41.69 -1.76
N ASP A 220 -2.19 41.76 -1.61
CA ASP A 220 -3.09 42.20 -2.68
C ASP A 220 -3.15 43.73 -2.91
N GLN A 221 -2.55 44.54 -2.02
CA GLN A 221 -2.44 46.00 -2.23
C GLN A 221 -1.27 46.41 -3.15
N VAL A 222 -0.36 45.48 -3.51
CA VAL A 222 0.81 45.80 -4.35
C VAL A 222 0.64 45.37 -5.81
N SER A 223 -0.43 44.64 -6.18
CA SER A 223 -0.62 44.13 -7.55
C SER A 223 -1.88 44.64 -8.27
N ALA A 224 -2.61 45.60 -7.71
CA ALA A 224 -3.69 46.29 -8.41
C ALA A 224 -3.18 47.45 -9.30
N SER A 225 -2.29 47.13 -10.23
CA SER A 225 -2.06 47.96 -11.42
C SER A 225 -1.65 47.03 -12.56
N ASN A 226 -2.65 46.55 -13.30
CA ASN A 226 -2.64 46.44 -14.76
C ASN A 226 -3.99 45.89 -15.23
N LYS A 227 -4.72 46.72 -15.97
CA LYS A 227 -5.94 46.37 -16.71
C LYS A 227 -5.63 45.29 -17.77
N ILE A 228 -6.65 44.50 -18.15
CA ILE A 228 -7.26 44.45 -19.51
C ILE A 228 -7.94 43.08 -19.78
N VAL A 229 -9.26 43.18 -20.04
CA VAL A 229 -10.14 42.47 -20.99
C VAL A 229 -10.73 41.08 -20.66
N SER A 230 -12.05 41.08 -20.77
CA SER A 230 -13.05 40.01 -20.74
C SER A 230 -13.12 39.21 -22.04
N VAL A 231 -13.37 37.90 -21.94
CA VAL A 231 -14.10 37.12 -22.96
C VAL A 231 -14.97 36.07 -22.26
N ALA A 232 -16.26 36.08 -22.55
CA ALA A 232 -17.26 35.13 -22.10
C ALA A 232 -17.39 33.96 -23.07
N GLN A 233 -17.57 32.71 -22.59
CA GLN A 233 -18.13 31.63 -23.41
C GLN A 233 -18.83 30.52 -22.59
N LYS A 234 -20.15 30.66 -22.53
CA LYS A 234 -21.24 29.68 -22.75
C LYS A 234 -21.10 28.21 -22.28
N SER A 235 -21.97 27.86 -21.34
CA SER A 235 -22.38 26.50 -20.95
C SER A 235 -23.37 25.87 -21.93
N ARG A 236 -23.33 24.54 -22.06
CA ARG A 236 -24.39 23.74 -22.71
C ARG A 236 -24.69 22.48 -21.88
N SER A 237 -25.94 22.35 -21.50
CA SER A 237 -26.59 21.25 -20.79
C SER A 237 -27.11 20.20 -21.77
N ILE A 238 -27.08 18.90 -21.40
CA ILE A 238 -27.96 17.86 -21.98
C ILE A 238 -28.43 16.90 -20.86
N SER A 239 -29.68 16.47 -21.03
CA SER A 239 -30.68 15.92 -20.11
C SER A 239 -30.72 14.39 -19.97
N ARG A 240 -31.50 13.95 -18.97
CA ARG A 240 -31.91 12.60 -18.52
C ARG A 240 -32.58 11.72 -19.60
N GLY A 241 -32.52 10.40 -19.40
CA GLY A 241 -33.46 9.42 -19.96
C GLY A 241 -33.22 7.95 -19.55
N ASN A 242 -33.93 7.51 -18.49
CA ASN A 242 -34.55 6.21 -18.17
C ASN A 242 -33.82 4.86 -18.00
N ILE A 243 -34.51 4.04 -17.20
CA ILE A 243 -34.16 2.87 -16.37
C ILE A 243 -34.73 1.59 -17.03
N GLU A 244 -33.99 0.48 -17.05
CA GLU A 244 -34.45 -0.88 -16.64
C GLU A 244 -33.40 -2.00 -16.83
N SER A 245 -33.55 -3.07 -16.03
CA SER A 245 -32.81 -4.34 -15.93
C SER A 245 -31.54 -4.37 -15.04
N MET A 246 -31.79 -4.57 -13.74
CA MET A 246 -30.80 -4.85 -12.69
C MET A 246 -30.70 -6.37 -12.45
N ASP A 247 -29.74 -7.06 -13.07
CA ASP A 247 -29.06 -8.20 -12.41
C ASP A 247 -27.75 -8.63 -13.12
N GLU A 248 -27.65 -8.50 -14.45
CA GLU A 248 -26.42 -8.85 -15.18
C GLU A 248 -25.36 -7.72 -15.25
N GLY A 249 -25.69 -6.53 -14.72
CA GLY A 249 -24.86 -5.32 -14.83
C GLY A 249 -23.64 -5.29 -13.92
N ARG A 250 -23.58 -6.12 -12.86
CA ARG A 250 -22.52 -6.00 -11.84
C ARG A 250 -21.18 -6.58 -12.30
N LEU A 251 -21.19 -7.63 -13.11
CA LEU A 251 -19.96 -8.22 -13.69
C LEU A 251 -19.44 -7.41 -14.89
N LYS A 252 -20.35 -6.80 -15.67
CA LYS A 252 -20.00 -5.97 -16.85
C LYS A 252 -19.51 -4.58 -16.47
N THR A 253 -20.00 -3.99 -15.39
CA THR A 253 -19.55 -2.66 -14.92
C THR A 253 -18.09 -2.69 -14.46
N VAL A 254 -17.63 -3.76 -13.81
CA VAL A 254 -16.21 -3.93 -13.41
C VAL A 254 -15.30 -4.12 -14.63
N LYS A 255 -15.76 -4.83 -15.67
CA LYS A 255 -15.00 -4.96 -16.93
C LYS A 255 -14.94 -3.66 -17.74
N ARG A 256 -16.00 -2.83 -17.73
CA ARG A 256 -16.02 -1.57 -18.51
C ARG A 256 -15.26 -0.43 -17.84
N THR A 257 -15.21 -0.33 -16.51
CA THR A 257 -14.38 0.68 -15.84
C THR A 257 -12.88 0.39 -15.95
N ALA A 258 -12.48 -0.88 -16.06
CA ALA A 258 -11.09 -1.25 -16.33
C ALA A 258 -10.62 -0.93 -17.77
N ALA A 259 -11.55 -0.88 -18.73
CA ALA A 259 -11.23 -0.67 -20.15
C ALA A 259 -11.12 0.81 -20.59
N SER A 260 -11.45 1.77 -19.72
CA SER A 260 -11.50 3.21 -20.07
C SER A 260 -10.28 4.03 -19.63
N VAL A 261 -9.25 3.43 -19.05
CA VAL A 261 -8.05 4.19 -18.63
C VAL A 261 -7.02 4.17 -19.76
N GLN A 262 -7.10 5.14 -20.66
CA GLN A 262 -5.96 5.46 -21.52
C GLN A 262 -4.81 6.02 -20.65
N PRO A 263 -3.59 5.49 -20.75
CA PRO A 263 -2.44 6.08 -20.09
C PRO A 263 -2.06 7.35 -20.85
N LEU A 264 -2.32 8.50 -20.24
CA LEU A 264 -1.87 9.80 -20.72
C LEU A 264 -0.34 9.85 -20.67
N HIS A 265 0.25 9.68 -21.86
CA HIS A 265 1.67 9.69 -22.12
C HIS A 265 2.21 11.12 -22.08
N ARG A 266 2.73 11.59 -20.93
CA ARG A 266 3.69 12.71 -20.95
C ARG A 266 4.54 12.85 -19.67
N SER A 267 5.73 12.25 -19.68
CA SER A 267 6.95 12.88 -19.12
C SER A 267 8.24 12.22 -19.66
N ARG A 268 8.31 11.95 -20.97
CA ARG A 268 9.54 11.43 -21.64
C ARG A 268 10.75 12.38 -21.62
N ARG A 269 10.65 13.61 -21.07
CA ARG A 269 11.77 14.57 -21.02
C ARG A 269 12.60 14.56 -19.74
N LEU A 270 12.10 14.04 -18.60
CA LEU A 270 12.87 14.03 -17.35
C LEU A 270 13.59 12.70 -17.06
N ALA A 271 13.24 11.60 -17.75
CA ALA A 271 13.83 10.28 -17.52
C ALA A 271 15.15 10.01 -18.28
N ARG A 272 15.57 10.90 -19.20
CA ARG A 272 16.77 10.70 -20.02
C ARG A 272 18.05 11.20 -19.35
N SER A 273 17.94 12.11 -18.38
CA SER A 273 19.09 12.68 -17.65
C SER A 273 19.58 11.76 -16.53
N SER A 274 18.69 11.09 -15.79
CA SER A 274 19.06 10.23 -14.64
C SER A 274 19.76 8.93 -15.04
N ARG A 275 19.43 8.37 -16.21
CA ARG A 275 20.06 7.12 -16.70
C ARG A 275 21.53 7.31 -17.10
N MET A 276 21.90 8.49 -17.61
CA MET A 276 23.28 8.79 -17.98
C MET A 276 24.19 8.91 -16.76
N TRP A 277 23.68 9.45 -15.66
CA TRP A 277 24.44 9.57 -14.41
C TRP A 277 24.74 8.20 -13.79
N ILE A 278 23.77 7.27 -13.83
CA ILE A 278 23.98 5.90 -13.38
C ILE A 278 25.07 5.23 -14.24
N ILE A 279 24.98 5.31 -15.57
CA ILE A 279 26.00 4.71 -16.46
C ILE A 279 27.41 5.29 -16.18
N ALA A 280 27.52 6.59 -15.93
CA ALA A 280 28.79 7.23 -15.59
C ALA A 280 29.37 6.71 -14.26
N VAL A 281 28.53 6.54 -13.23
CA VAL A 281 28.96 5.97 -11.94
C VAL A 281 29.42 4.52 -12.11
N TRP A 282 28.68 3.70 -12.85
CA TRP A 282 29.07 2.31 -13.13
C TRP A 282 30.40 2.22 -13.90
N ALA A 283 30.58 3.05 -14.92
CA ALA A 283 31.83 3.10 -15.69
C ALA A 283 33.02 3.53 -14.81
N LEU A 284 32.83 4.54 -13.95
CA LEU A 284 33.86 5.01 -13.03
C LEU A 284 34.24 3.91 -12.03
N SER A 285 33.27 3.19 -11.47
CA SER A 285 33.53 2.08 -10.55
C SER A 285 34.31 0.94 -11.19
N ILE A 286 34.01 0.60 -12.45
CA ILE A 286 34.76 -0.44 -13.20
C ILE A 286 36.20 0.03 -13.43
N VAL A 287 36.43 1.28 -13.82
CA VAL A 287 37.78 1.81 -14.03
C VAL A 287 38.59 1.81 -12.73
N VAL A 288 38.00 2.26 -11.63
CA VAL A 288 38.66 2.24 -10.30
C VAL A 288 39.01 0.81 -9.89
N PHE A 289 38.10 -0.14 -10.09
CA PHE A 289 38.32 -1.55 -9.79
C PHE A 289 39.47 -2.15 -10.61
N LEU A 290 39.53 -1.85 -11.92
CA LEU A 290 40.62 -2.31 -12.79
C LEU A 290 41.97 -1.66 -12.43
N LEU A 291 41.97 -0.40 -12.00
CA LEU A 291 43.19 0.27 -11.53
C LEU A 291 43.72 -0.39 -10.24
N VAL A 292 42.84 -0.67 -9.27
CA VAL A 292 43.22 -1.37 -8.03
C VAL A 292 43.78 -2.76 -8.35
N ILE A 293 43.11 -3.53 -9.21
CA ILE A 293 43.60 -4.84 -9.65
C ILE A 293 44.97 -4.74 -10.34
N SER A 294 45.16 -3.75 -11.22
CA SER A 294 46.45 -3.51 -11.90
C SER A 294 47.56 -3.15 -10.91
N MET A 295 47.27 -2.37 -9.86
CA MET A 295 48.21 -2.07 -8.78
C MET A 295 48.61 -3.34 -8.03
N PHE A 296 47.66 -4.22 -7.69
CA PHE A 296 47.97 -5.50 -7.05
C PHE A 296 48.86 -6.40 -7.92
N PHE A 297 48.58 -6.50 -9.22
CA PHE A 297 49.37 -7.34 -10.12
C PHE A 297 50.75 -6.76 -10.47
N THR A 298 50.90 -5.43 -10.51
CA THR A 298 52.21 -4.77 -10.69
C THR A 298 53.07 -4.90 -9.44
N GLU A 299 52.48 -4.84 -8.24
CA GLU A 299 53.19 -5.05 -6.98
C GLU A 299 53.66 -6.51 -6.83
N GLN A 300 52.83 -7.49 -7.25
CA GLN A 300 53.19 -8.90 -7.29
C GLN A 300 54.33 -9.19 -8.29
N ARG A 301 54.33 -8.55 -9.47
CA ARG A 301 55.45 -8.63 -10.43
C ARG A 301 56.73 -8.00 -9.92
N ARG A 302 56.65 -6.88 -9.18
CA ARG A 302 57.82 -6.22 -8.57
C ARG A 302 58.45 -7.08 -7.47
N ASN A 303 57.64 -7.78 -6.69
CA ASN A 303 58.09 -8.72 -5.66
C ASN A 303 58.69 -10.00 -6.26
N ALA A 304 58.11 -10.54 -7.35
CA ALA A 304 58.67 -11.68 -8.07
C ALA A 304 60.03 -11.36 -8.73
N SER A 305 60.18 -10.16 -9.31
CA SER A 305 61.44 -9.67 -9.88
C SER A 305 62.56 -9.56 -8.82
N ARG A 306 62.26 -8.94 -7.66
CA ARG A 306 63.22 -8.84 -6.53
C ARG A 306 63.66 -10.20 -6.00
N SER A 307 62.76 -11.19 -5.97
CA SER A 307 63.10 -12.56 -5.52
C SER A 307 64.03 -13.31 -6.48
N ARG A 308 63.99 -13.02 -7.79
CA ARG A 308 64.91 -13.62 -8.77
C ARG A 308 66.31 -13.00 -8.70
N VAL A 309 66.39 -11.68 -8.50
CA VAL A 309 67.69 -11.00 -8.34
C VAL A 309 68.42 -11.47 -7.08
N SER A 310 67.71 -11.70 -5.96
CA SER A 310 68.35 -12.22 -4.74
C SER A 310 68.81 -13.68 -4.83
N ARG A 311 68.21 -14.50 -5.73
CA ARG A 311 68.66 -15.88 -5.97
C ARG A 311 69.87 -15.94 -6.92
N SER A 312 69.99 -15.00 -7.86
CA SER A 312 71.15 -14.90 -8.75
C SER A 312 72.43 -14.48 -8.01
N LEU A 313 72.33 -13.67 -6.96
CA LEU A 313 73.47 -13.22 -6.16
C LEU A 313 74.00 -14.27 -5.16
N LYS A 314 73.27 -15.38 -4.94
CA LYS A 314 73.71 -16.49 -4.07
C LYS A 314 74.40 -17.63 -4.81
N ALA A 315 74.50 -17.57 -6.15
CA ALA A 315 75.12 -18.62 -6.96
C ALA A 315 76.60 -18.35 -7.31
N HIS A 316 77.19 -17.27 -6.80
CA HIS A 316 78.61 -16.96 -6.92
C HIS A 316 79.20 -16.58 -5.56
N VAL A 317 79.30 -17.56 -4.66
CA VAL A 317 80.32 -17.68 -3.60
C VAL A 317 80.59 -19.17 -3.43
#